data_AF-A0A945C6P3-F1
#
_entry.id   AF-A0A945C6P3-F1
#
_cell.length_a   1.000
_cell.length_b   1.000
_cell.length_c   1.000
_cell.angle_alpha   90.00
_cell.angle_beta   90.00
_cell.angle_gamma   90.00
#
_symmetry.space_group_name_H-M   'P 1'
#
loop_
_entity.id
_entity.type
_entity.pdbx_description
1 polymer ?
#
loop_
_entity_poly.entity_id
_entity_poly.type
_entity_poly.pdbx_seq_one_letter_code
_entity_poly.pdbx_strand_id
1 'polypeptide(L)'
;MKEVPKFIKDFSQEHSPEERKEVGGAIWEKRSEYFAEQKELAKKISQIVEDAKEKEKKAEEVVAEIKAIEEELILKKESTFKELFNFFAIKELEQNLSVKQLDHQQILQEHGDIQEILSELELQKSNASTLDDAKQMLADFYNKQEEAWQEYEKEKEIRDVSNIMRDNNVAFIHAIRPDFVPDDNSLLQEGATWRSKLDITLSLDPVLSTSTIKEGDTREKMWGGMGVLLKGGLVQRAYAHDGATVATGTKSRASHDAPIMPISQEINEALGGSHNYNEFVVDSGEVAGYYVCIDRNTGIMRYDLDSADNIIEVIEEMNMPLYVIEGGVIYEAVYVPAREDRSEAPPRKLSAYLTKGKKIEIAELLDNDFNLSEEEKLEKKEALFKNSPFKIKSTEVDLIDSRSEGGNFYMTDEAIDWVNLPEAEEDFTELEERVQKHGYANGKEVKVVARVINATKDIYSVLIGKEKYFVYQNKLTKELRLNSIREYGMYRGTEFLCRERFDRKLETNEDYMQGMSNLISELQKKPDDFNQYRLKKLAFNLFGFSEEAVRAGDQDVADQAIELANKIVPKKEYQEIVDRRFDKEGNFLITEEDLN
;
A
#
# COMPACT_ATOMS: atom_id res chain seq x y z
N MET A 1 -32.45 20.30 6.85
CA MET A 1 -31.11 20.10 6.26
C MET A 1 -31.32 19.75 4.79
N LYS A 2 -30.61 20.40 3.86
CA LYS A 2 -30.63 19.98 2.45
C LYS A 2 -30.06 18.57 2.34
N GLU A 3 -30.55 17.80 1.39
CA GLU A 3 -30.02 16.47 1.14
C GLU A 3 -28.58 16.60 0.64
N VAL A 4 -27.63 16.04 1.39
CA VAL A 4 -26.21 16.06 1.03
C VAL A 4 -26.01 15.10 -0.15
N PRO A 5 -25.48 15.58 -1.29
CA PRO A 5 -25.23 14.74 -2.46
C PRO A 5 -24.33 13.55 -2.13
N LYS A 6 -24.54 12.42 -2.82
CA LYS A 6 -23.78 11.18 -2.58
C LYS A 6 -22.27 11.38 -2.79
N PHE A 7 -21.87 12.12 -3.83
CA PHE A 7 -20.47 12.35 -4.15
C PHE A 7 -19.70 13.08 -3.04
N ILE A 8 -20.34 14.03 -2.31
CA ILE A 8 -19.71 14.69 -1.16
C ILE A 8 -19.50 13.72 0.01
N LYS A 9 -20.43 12.79 0.23
CA LYS A 9 -20.28 11.75 1.26
C LYS A 9 -19.14 10.81 0.92
N ASP A 10 -19.06 10.38 -0.35
CA ASP A 10 -18.02 9.49 -0.84
C ASP A 10 -16.65 10.18 -0.74
N PHE A 11 -16.53 11.44 -1.19
CA PHE A 11 -15.31 12.25 -1.05
C PHE A 11 -14.85 12.37 0.40
N SER A 12 -15.75 12.72 1.33
CA SER A 12 -15.40 12.84 2.76
C SER A 12 -14.95 11.52 3.40
N GLN A 13 -15.33 10.37 2.81
CA GLN A 13 -14.88 9.06 3.27
C GLN A 13 -13.43 8.79 2.91
N GLU A 14 -13.03 9.23 1.73
CA GLU A 14 -11.73 8.95 1.13
C GLU A 14 -10.70 9.99 1.55
N HIS A 15 -11.07 11.28 1.57
CA HIS A 15 -10.15 12.39 1.75
C HIS A 15 -10.12 12.95 3.19
N SER A 16 -11.15 12.67 3.99
CA SER A 16 -11.28 13.19 5.37
C SER A 16 -11.77 12.14 6.40
N PRO A 17 -11.28 10.88 6.40
CA PRO A 17 -11.85 9.81 7.22
C PRO A 17 -11.75 10.07 8.72
N GLU A 18 -10.66 10.66 9.21
CA GLU A 18 -10.45 10.98 10.62
C GLU A 18 -11.39 12.09 11.09
N GLU A 19 -11.48 13.20 10.35
CA GLU A 19 -12.38 14.31 10.66
C GLU A 19 -13.84 13.83 10.64
N ARG A 20 -14.21 13.01 9.65
CA ARG A 20 -15.54 12.40 9.56
C ARG A 20 -15.86 11.55 10.80
N LYS A 21 -14.88 10.77 11.26
CA LYS A 21 -15.02 9.92 12.46
C LYS A 21 -15.15 10.76 13.73
N GLU A 22 -14.35 11.82 13.86
CA GLU A 22 -14.38 12.75 14.99
C GLU A 22 -15.73 13.47 15.09
N VAL A 23 -16.20 14.10 14.00
CA VAL A 23 -17.49 14.79 13.96
C VAL A 23 -18.64 13.80 14.20
N GLY A 24 -18.57 12.61 13.63
CA GLY A 24 -19.54 11.54 13.87
C GLY A 24 -19.62 11.12 15.35
N GLY A 25 -18.46 11.02 16.02
CA GLY A 25 -18.36 10.75 17.45
C GLY A 25 -18.98 11.85 18.30
N ALA A 26 -18.65 13.12 18.02
CA ALA A 26 -19.18 14.27 18.76
C ALA A 26 -20.70 14.44 18.58
N ILE A 27 -21.23 14.19 17.39
CA ILE A 27 -22.68 14.17 17.13
C ILE A 27 -23.35 13.04 17.93
N TRP A 28 -22.73 11.86 17.98
CA TRP A 28 -23.27 10.73 18.73
C TRP A 28 -23.31 11.02 20.23
N GLU A 29 -22.26 11.62 20.78
CA GLU A 29 -22.18 12.03 22.18
C GLU A 29 -23.30 13.02 22.55
N LYS A 30 -23.44 14.13 21.79
CA LYS A 30 -24.53 15.10 22.00
C LYS A 30 -25.92 14.48 21.92
N ARG A 31 -26.14 13.55 20.98
CA ARG A 31 -27.43 12.82 20.88
C ARG A 31 -27.65 11.92 22.08
N SER A 32 -26.61 11.21 22.52
CA SER A 32 -26.66 10.33 23.69
C SER A 32 -26.99 11.11 24.96
N GLU A 33 -26.31 12.25 25.18
CA GLU A 33 -26.58 13.19 26.28
C GLU A 33 -28.03 13.66 26.27
N TYR A 34 -28.50 14.18 25.13
CA TYR A 34 -29.88 14.63 24.98
C TYR A 34 -30.89 13.53 25.35
N PHE A 35 -30.75 12.32 24.80
CA PHE A 35 -31.70 11.25 25.07
C PHE A 35 -31.61 10.69 26.50
N ALA A 36 -30.42 10.76 27.13
CA ALA A 36 -30.26 10.43 28.54
C ALA A 36 -30.97 11.44 29.43
N GLU A 37 -30.79 12.74 29.18
CA GLU A 37 -31.49 13.82 29.89
C GLU A 37 -33.01 13.72 29.73
N GLN A 38 -33.49 13.47 28.50
CA GLN A 38 -34.92 13.27 28.23
C GLN A 38 -35.51 12.10 29.00
N LYS A 39 -34.74 11.00 29.15
CA LYS A 39 -35.16 9.83 29.92
C LYS A 39 -35.24 10.14 31.42
N GLU A 40 -34.26 10.85 31.96
CA GLU A 40 -34.27 11.27 33.37
C GLU A 40 -35.39 12.26 33.67
N LEU A 41 -35.63 13.24 32.78
CA LEU A 41 -36.76 14.16 32.87
C LEU A 41 -38.09 13.42 32.83
N ALA A 42 -38.26 12.46 31.91
CA ALA A 42 -39.47 11.65 31.82
C ALA A 42 -39.72 10.84 33.11
N LYS A 43 -38.66 10.30 33.73
CA LYS A 43 -38.77 9.59 35.01
C LYS A 43 -39.17 10.52 36.15
N LYS A 44 -38.55 11.71 36.25
CA LYS A 44 -38.90 12.73 37.26
C LYS A 44 -40.36 13.18 37.13
N ILE A 45 -40.79 13.50 35.92
CA ILE A 45 -42.19 13.89 35.63
C ILE A 45 -43.14 12.76 36.06
N SER A 46 -42.84 11.51 35.71
CA SER A 46 -43.67 10.37 36.09
C SER A 46 -43.82 10.22 37.61
N GLN A 47 -42.73 10.38 38.37
CA GLN A 47 -42.76 10.31 39.83
C GLN A 47 -43.61 11.44 40.42
N ILE A 48 -43.42 12.67 39.96
CA ILE A 48 -44.15 13.83 40.46
C ILE A 48 -45.64 13.72 40.13
N VAL A 49 -45.99 13.16 38.97
CA VAL A 49 -47.39 12.89 38.59
C VAL A 49 -48.02 11.83 39.51
N GLU A 50 -47.29 10.80 39.94
CA GLU A 50 -47.78 9.85 40.94
C GLU A 50 -47.99 10.52 42.31
N ASP A 51 -47.01 11.30 42.78
CA ASP A 51 -47.12 12.05 44.04
C ASP A 51 -48.30 13.03 44.00
N ALA A 52 -48.54 13.68 42.86
CA ALA A 52 -49.68 14.56 42.64
C ALA A 52 -51.02 13.82 42.81
N LYS A 53 -51.14 12.61 42.23
CA LYS A 53 -52.34 11.77 42.33
C LYS A 53 -52.59 11.28 43.75
N GLU A 54 -51.53 10.93 44.49
CA GLU A 54 -51.68 10.54 45.90
C GLU A 54 -52.18 11.71 46.76
N LYS A 55 -51.67 12.92 46.51
CA LYS A 55 -52.13 14.12 47.22
C LYS A 55 -53.57 14.49 46.85
N GLU A 56 -53.94 14.36 45.58
CA GLU A 56 -55.32 14.57 45.12
C GLU A 56 -56.28 13.62 45.84
N LYS A 57 -55.93 12.34 45.94
CA LYS A 57 -56.72 11.35 46.70
C LYS A 57 -56.84 11.71 48.20
N LYS A 58 -55.74 12.15 48.84
CA LYS A 58 -55.79 12.62 50.23
C LYS A 58 -56.66 13.86 50.39
N ALA A 59 -56.65 14.77 49.42
CA ALA A 59 -57.53 15.93 49.41
C ALA A 59 -59.00 15.49 49.40
N GLU A 60 -59.36 14.54 48.54
CA GLU A 60 -60.72 13.97 48.47
C GLU A 60 -61.14 13.33 49.81
N GLU A 61 -60.26 12.58 50.46
CA GLU A 61 -60.50 11.98 51.79
C GLU A 61 -60.75 13.06 52.85
N VAL A 62 -59.89 14.09 52.92
CA VAL A 62 -60.05 15.20 53.87
C VAL A 62 -61.34 15.98 53.60
N VAL A 63 -61.72 16.20 52.34
CA VAL A 63 -63.00 16.85 51.98
C VAL A 63 -64.20 16.01 52.42
N ALA A 64 -64.14 14.69 52.29
CA ALA A 64 -65.19 13.80 52.76
C ALA A 64 -65.32 13.84 54.30
N GLU A 65 -64.20 13.86 55.03
CA GLU A 65 -64.18 14.00 56.49
C GLU A 65 -64.73 15.36 56.95
N ILE A 66 -64.36 16.46 56.28
CA ILE A 66 -64.92 17.79 56.54
C ILE A 66 -66.44 17.76 56.42
N LYS A 67 -66.98 17.19 55.34
CA LYS A 67 -68.45 17.07 55.15
C LYS A 67 -69.12 16.24 56.24
N ALA A 68 -68.52 15.13 56.64
CA ALA A 68 -69.07 14.29 57.71
C ALA A 68 -69.11 15.03 59.06
N ILE A 69 -68.06 15.80 59.38
CA ILE A 69 -68.02 16.64 60.60
C ILE A 69 -69.07 17.76 60.52
N GLU A 70 -69.23 18.40 59.36
CA GLU A 70 -70.24 19.44 59.13
C GLU A 70 -71.67 18.89 59.31
N GLU A 71 -71.97 17.72 58.76
CA GLU A 71 -73.26 17.05 58.91
C GLU A 71 -73.55 16.67 60.38
N GLU A 72 -72.54 16.18 61.11
CA GLU A 72 -72.68 15.84 62.53
C GLU A 72 -72.88 17.10 63.41
N LEU A 73 -72.19 18.20 63.09
CA LEU A 73 -72.40 19.50 63.72
C LEU A 73 -73.84 20.00 63.51
N ILE A 74 -74.39 19.88 62.30
CA ILE A 74 -75.78 20.26 61.99
C ILE A 74 -76.76 19.46 62.86
N LEU A 75 -76.58 18.15 62.97
CA LEU A 75 -77.44 17.27 63.78
C LEU A 75 -77.38 17.58 65.28
N LYS A 76 -76.19 17.90 65.81
CA LYS A 76 -76.01 18.23 67.24
C LYS A 76 -76.47 19.65 67.60
N LYS A 77 -76.55 20.56 66.63
CA LYS A 77 -77.07 21.94 66.76
C LYS A 77 -78.55 22.10 66.36
N GLU A 78 -79.24 21.02 66.04
CA GLU A 78 -80.62 21.03 65.52
C GLU A 78 -81.64 21.71 66.45
N SER A 79 -81.40 21.75 67.77
CA SER A 79 -82.22 22.51 68.72
C SER A 79 -81.42 23.04 69.92
N THR A 80 -81.91 24.13 70.53
CA THR A 80 -81.24 24.85 71.63
C THR A 80 -81.00 23.97 72.87
N PHE A 81 -81.83 22.94 73.09
CA PHE A 81 -81.68 22.00 74.20
C PHE A 81 -80.62 20.93 73.92
N LYS A 82 -80.54 20.43 72.68
CA LYS A 82 -79.50 19.48 72.24
C LYS A 82 -78.12 20.14 72.19
N GLU A 83 -78.06 21.40 71.78
CA GLU A 83 -76.83 22.19 71.71
C GLU A 83 -76.20 22.41 73.10
N LEU A 84 -77.04 22.70 74.11
CA LEU A 84 -76.62 22.85 75.51
C LEU A 84 -76.12 21.53 76.14
N PHE A 85 -76.78 20.40 75.82
CA PHE A 85 -76.38 19.08 76.33
C PHE A 85 -75.10 18.54 75.65
N ASN A 86 -74.86 18.90 74.39
CA ASN A 86 -73.71 18.45 73.60
C ASN A 86 -72.57 19.48 73.53
N PHE A 87 -72.58 20.53 74.36
CA PHE A 87 -71.66 21.67 74.27
C PHE A 87 -70.17 21.29 74.11
N PHE A 88 -69.67 20.37 74.94
CA PHE A 88 -68.26 19.92 74.85
C PHE A 88 -67.95 19.17 73.55
N ALA A 89 -68.87 18.32 73.09
CA ALA A 89 -68.72 17.57 71.84
C ALA A 89 -68.80 18.48 70.60
N ILE A 90 -69.64 19.53 70.64
CA ILE A 90 -69.72 20.53 69.58
C ILE A 90 -68.41 21.30 69.46
N LYS A 91 -67.85 21.73 70.60
CA LYS A 91 -66.57 22.46 70.61
C LYS A 91 -65.41 21.61 70.10
N GLU A 92 -65.40 20.31 70.42
CA GLU A 92 -64.42 19.35 69.91
C GLU A 92 -64.55 19.14 68.38
N LEU A 93 -65.79 19.00 67.87
CA LEU A 93 -66.04 18.90 66.43
C LEU A 93 -65.67 20.18 65.67
N GLU A 94 -65.94 21.36 66.22
CA GLU A 94 -65.53 22.64 65.63
C GLU A 94 -64.00 22.77 65.58
N GLN A 95 -63.30 22.33 66.62
CA GLN A 95 -61.84 22.32 66.64
C GLN A 95 -61.27 21.35 65.59
N ASN A 96 -61.84 20.15 65.46
CA ASN A 96 -61.45 19.17 64.45
C ASN A 96 -61.74 19.66 63.02
N LEU A 97 -62.88 20.31 62.80
CA LEU A 97 -63.22 20.93 61.52
C LEU A 97 -62.18 21.99 61.13
N SER A 98 -61.81 22.86 62.07
CA SER A 98 -60.80 23.89 61.81
C SER A 98 -59.44 23.30 61.47
N VAL A 99 -59.02 22.21 62.13
CA VAL A 99 -57.77 21.50 61.81
C VAL A 99 -57.84 20.90 60.41
N LYS A 100 -58.92 20.21 60.05
CA LYS A 100 -59.09 19.59 58.74
C LYS A 100 -59.20 20.59 57.59
N GLN A 101 -59.82 21.74 57.83
CA GLN A 101 -59.85 22.84 56.85
C GLN A 101 -58.44 23.41 56.60
N LEU A 102 -57.60 23.47 57.64
CA LEU A 102 -56.21 23.89 57.55
C LEU A 102 -55.38 22.84 56.77
N ASP A 103 -55.57 21.56 57.06
CA ASP A 103 -54.95 20.45 56.33
C ASP A 103 -55.33 20.50 54.83
N HIS A 104 -56.61 20.74 54.51
CA HIS A 104 -57.08 20.87 53.13
C HIS A 104 -56.45 22.07 52.40
N GLN A 105 -56.35 23.23 53.06
CA GLN A 105 -55.66 24.40 52.50
C GLN A 105 -54.19 24.10 52.22
N GLN A 106 -53.52 23.40 53.13
CA GLN A 106 -52.12 23.01 52.95
C GLN A 106 -51.96 22.05 51.76
N ILE A 107 -52.84 21.05 51.62
CA ILE A 107 -52.81 20.11 50.48
C ILE A 107 -53.04 20.86 49.14
N LEU A 108 -53.96 21.83 49.10
CA LEU A 108 -54.20 22.63 47.90
C LEU A 108 -52.98 23.48 47.50
N GLN A 109 -52.30 24.08 48.49
CA GLN A 109 -51.09 24.85 48.24
C GLN A 109 -49.98 23.94 47.69
N GLU A 110 -49.75 22.80 48.32
CA GLU A 110 -48.76 21.82 47.88
C GLU A 110 -49.07 21.25 46.48
N HIS A 111 -50.35 21.13 46.10
CA HIS A 111 -50.74 20.71 44.75
C HIS A 111 -50.44 21.80 43.71
N GLY A 112 -50.63 23.08 44.06
CA GLY A 112 -50.24 24.21 43.22
C GLY A 112 -48.73 24.23 42.94
N ASP A 113 -47.90 24.02 43.97
CA ASP A 113 -46.44 23.96 43.85
C ASP A 113 -46.00 22.81 42.92
N ILE A 114 -46.68 21.65 42.99
CA ILE A 114 -46.41 20.50 42.12
C ILE A 114 -46.72 20.82 40.66
N GLN A 115 -47.83 21.51 40.37
CA GLN A 115 -48.19 21.88 39.00
C GLN A 115 -47.17 22.85 38.39
N GLU A 116 -46.63 23.78 39.17
CA GLU A 116 -45.58 24.71 38.73
C GLU A 116 -44.29 23.95 38.35
N ILE A 117 -43.86 23.02 39.22
CA ILE A 117 -42.68 22.17 38.94
C ILE A 117 -42.90 21.30 37.69
N LEU A 118 -44.09 20.73 37.50
CA LEU A 118 -44.40 19.94 36.31
C LEU A 118 -44.30 20.79 35.04
N SER A 119 -44.84 22.01 35.05
CA SER A 119 -44.74 22.92 33.91
C SER A 119 -43.30 23.28 33.57
N GLU A 120 -42.44 23.49 34.57
CA GLU A 120 -41.02 23.79 34.35
C GLU A 120 -40.27 22.58 33.75
N LEU A 121 -40.52 21.38 34.27
CA LEU A 121 -39.91 20.15 33.75
C LEU A 121 -40.37 19.81 32.33
N GLU A 122 -41.64 20.07 32.00
CA GLU A 122 -42.15 19.91 30.63
C GLU A 122 -41.51 20.90 29.66
N LEU A 123 -41.28 22.15 30.09
CA LEU A 123 -40.55 23.14 29.30
C LEU A 123 -39.11 22.69 29.03
N GLN A 124 -38.40 22.23 30.07
CA GLN A 124 -37.04 21.68 29.91
C GLN A 124 -37.03 20.47 28.96
N LYS A 125 -38.02 19.58 29.07
CA LYS A 125 -38.17 18.43 28.17
C LYS A 125 -38.39 18.83 26.71
N SER A 126 -39.03 19.96 26.45
CA SER A 126 -39.24 20.47 25.09
C SER A 126 -38.01 21.13 24.45
N ASN A 127 -36.95 21.38 25.23
CA ASN A 127 -35.75 22.03 24.74
C ASN A 127 -34.94 21.08 23.85
N ALA A 128 -34.88 21.38 22.54
CA ALA A 128 -34.16 20.59 21.54
C ALA A 128 -32.80 21.21 21.13
N SER A 129 -32.30 22.22 21.84
CA SER A 129 -31.06 22.94 21.49
C SER A 129 -29.87 22.01 21.24
N THR A 130 -29.65 20.99 22.09
CA THR A 130 -28.56 20.00 21.92
C THR A 130 -28.68 19.22 20.61
N LEU A 131 -29.90 18.91 20.15
CA LEU A 131 -30.12 18.27 18.86
C LEU A 131 -29.92 19.22 17.70
N ASP A 132 -30.27 20.49 17.87
CA ASP A 132 -30.07 21.51 16.84
C ASP A 132 -28.58 21.82 16.66
N ASP A 133 -27.79 21.86 17.75
CA ASP A 133 -26.32 21.89 17.69
C ASP A 133 -25.77 20.70 16.90
N ALA A 134 -26.22 19.49 17.20
CA ALA A 134 -25.75 18.28 16.50
C ALA A 134 -26.10 18.31 15.00
N LYS A 135 -27.26 18.87 14.63
CA LYS A 135 -27.62 19.10 13.22
C LYS A 135 -26.72 20.17 12.60
N GLN A 136 -26.40 21.24 13.32
CA GLN A 136 -25.54 22.30 12.81
C GLN A 136 -24.11 21.78 12.57
N MET A 137 -23.56 21.00 13.50
CA MET A 137 -22.26 20.33 13.32
C MET A 137 -22.20 19.47 12.07
N LEU A 138 -23.26 18.70 11.80
CA LEU A 138 -23.35 17.88 10.60
C LEU A 138 -23.42 18.73 9.32
N ALA A 139 -24.18 19.83 9.36
CA ALA A 139 -24.30 20.74 8.23
C ALA A 139 -22.96 21.45 7.95
N ASP A 140 -22.29 21.95 8.98
CA ASP A 140 -21.01 22.65 8.86
C ASP A 140 -19.92 21.73 8.32
N PHE A 141 -19.87 20.47 8.78
CA PHE A 141 -18.97 19.47 8.23
C PHE A 141 -19.19 19.28 6.73
N TYR A 142 -20.42 18.99 6.29
CA TYR A 142 -20.65 18.75 4.87
C TYR A 142 -20.52 20.00 3.99
N ASN A 143 -20.78 21.19 4.51
CA ASN A 143 -20.50 22.44 3.79
C ASN A 143 -18.99 22.60 3.55
N LYS A 144 -18.14 22.32 4.55
CA LYS A 144 -16.68 22.31 4.39
C LYS A 144 -16.22 21.27 3.38
N GLN A 145 -16.80 20.06 3.41
CA GLN A 145 -16.46 19.02 2.43
C GLN A 145 -16.90 19.40 1.01
N GLU A 146 -17.99 20.16 0.85
CA GLU A 146 -18.40 20.70 -0.46
C GLU A 146 -17.44 21.77 -0.98
N GLU A 147 -16.93 22.66 -0.12
CA GLU A 147 -15.89 23.62 -0.48
C GLU A 147 -14.58 22.91 -0.87
N ALA A 148 -14.14 21.93 -0.07
CA ALA A 148 -12.95 21.13 -0.35
C ALA A 148 -13.10 20.31 -1.64
N TRP A 149 -14.29 19.78 -1.92
CA TRP A 149 -14.58 19.10 -3.20
C TRP A 149 -14.45 20.05 -4.39
N GLN A 150 -14.96 21.28 -4.30
CA GLN A 150 -14.84 22.26 -5.38
C GLN A 150 -13.39 22.67 -5.64
N GLU A 151 -12.58 22.76 -4.59
CA GLU A 151 -11.14 22.99 -4.70
C GLU A 151 -10.44 21.78 -5.33
N TYR A 152 -10.76 20.57 -4.87
CA TYR A 152 -10.26 19.32 -5.43
C TYR A 152 -10.58 19.18 -6.92
N GLU A 153 -11.81 19.44 -7.37
CA GLU A 153 -12.20 19.37 -8.78
C GLU A 153 -11.44 20.40 -9.63
N LYS A 154 -11.26 21.64 -9.13
CA LYS A 154 -10.44 22.64 -9.83
C LYS A 154 -8.99 22.22 -9.94
N GLU A 155 -8.43 21.67 -8.86
CA GLU A 155 -7.07 21.14 -8.89
C GLU A 155 -6.96 19.95 -9.84
N LYS A 156 -7.96 19.07 -9.87
CA LYS A 156 -8.02 17.92 -10.76
C LYS A 156 -7.98 18.34 -12.23
N GLU A 157 -8.75 19.36 -12.62
CA GLU A 157 -8.70 19.91 -13.98
C GLU A 157 -7.31 20.40 -14.37
N ILE A 158 -6.58 21.04 -13.45
CA ILE A 158 -5.21 21.52 -13.66
C ILE A 158 -4.19 20.38 -13.71
N ARG A 159 -4.39 19.34 -12.90
CA ARG A 159 -3.51 18.17 -12.77
C ARG A 159 -3.72 17.15 -13.89
N ASP A 160 -4.85 17.22 -14.59
CA ASP A 160 -5.21 16.27 -15.64
C ASP A 160 -4.21 16.32 -16.80
N VAL A 161 -3.57 15.19 -17.07
CA VAL A 161 -2.55 15.06 -18.12
C VAL A 161 -3.10 15.47 -19.48
N SER A 162 -4.35 15.11 -19.80
CA SER A 162 -4.95 15.44 -21.10
C SER A 162 -5.16 16.96 -21.28
N ASN A 163 -5.53 17.66 -20.21
CA ASN A 163 -5.64 19.12 -20.22
C ASN A 163 -4.27 19.78 -20.34
N ILE A 164 -3.28 19.33 -19.56
CA ILE A 164 -1.91 19.86 -19.64
C ILE A 164 -1.34 19.67 -21.05
N MET A 165 -1.51 18.49 -21.64
CA MET A 165 -1.08 18.18 -23.02
C MET A 165 -1.73 19.12 -24.03
N ARG A 166 -3.05 19.30 -23.95
CA ARG A 166 -3.83 20.13 -24.88
C ARG A 166 -3.46 21.62 -24.77
N ASP A 167 -3.39 22.14 -23.56
CA ASP A 167 -3.21 23.57 -23.31
C ASP A 167 -1.78 24.04 -23.59
N ASN A 168 -0.80 23.15 -23.43
CA ASN A 168 0.63 23.46 -23.59
C ASN A 168 1.25 22.89 -24.87
N ASN A 169 0.47 22.13 -25.65
CA ASN A 169 0.93 21.42 -26.85
C ASN A 169 2.20 20.57 -26.58
N VAL A 170 2.12 19.75 -25.54
CA VAL A 170 3.17 18.82 -25.11
C VAL A 170 2.64 17.40 -25.08
N ALA A 171 3.53 16.41 -25.21
CA ALA A 171 3.20 15.01 -24.96
C ALA A 171 3.93 14.48 -23.73
N PHE A 172 3.25 13.63 -22.95
CA PHE A 172 3.83 12.95 -21.80
C PHE A 172 4.40 11.60 -22.23
N ILE A 173 5.65 11.32 -21.83
CA ILE A 173 6.33 10.07 -22.08
C ILE A 173 6.83 9.45 -20.78
N HIS A 174 6.64 8.13 -20.63
CA HIS A 174 7.32 7.31 -19.64
C HIS A 174 8.31 6.40 -20.36
N ALA A 175 9.59 6.55 -20.04
CA ALA A 175 10.66 5.83 -20.72
C ALA A 175 10.88 4.44 -20.12
N ILE A 176 10.93 3.42 -20.99
CA ILE A 176 11.17 2.02 -20.63
C ILE A 176 12.48 1.57 -21.24
N ARG A 177 13.53 1.43 -20.42
CA ARG A 177 14.85 1.03 -20.93
C ARG A 177 15.03 -0.50 -20.96
N PRO A 178 15.65 -1.05 -22.03
CA PRO A 178 15.96 -2.48 -22.11
C PRO A 178 17.17 -2.89 -21.26
N ASP A 179 18.14 -1.99 -21.10
CA ASP A 179 19.47 -2.28 -20.57
C ASP A 179 19.65 -1.87 -19.11
N PHE A 180 18.66 -1.22 -18.51
CA PHE A 180 18.83 -0.52 -17.24
C PHE A 180 17.62 -0.65 -16.30
N VAL A 181 17.90 -0.93 -15.03
CA VAL A 181 16.97 -0.82 -13.91
C VAL A 181 17.65 0.08 -12.87
N PRO A 182 17.06 1.23 -12.50
CA PRO A 182 17.63 2.07 -11.45
C PRO A 182 17.49 1.37 -10.10
N ASP A 183 18.61 0.98 -9.49
CA ASP A 183 18.57 0.14 -8.28
C ASP A 183 17.86 0.82 -7.10
N ASP A 184 18.16 2.09 -6.82
CA ASP A 184 17.67 2.79 -5.62
C ASP A 184 16.31 3.47 -5.82
N ASN A 185 15.92 3.76 -7.07
CA ASN A 185 14.71 4.55 -7.38
C ASN A 185 13.54 3.69 -7.92
N SER A 186 13.73 2.38 -7.99
CA SER A 186 12.78 1.42 -8.57
C SER A 186 12.44 0.30 -7.60
N LEU A 187 11.21 -0.20 -7.71
CA LEU A 187 10.80 -1.45 -7.09
C LEU A 187 11.27 -2.68 -7.88
N LEU A 188 11.95 -2.51 -9.01
CA LEU A 188 12.35 -3.62 -9.88
C LEU A 188 13.73 -4.16 -9.53
N GLN A 189 13.91 -5.47 -9.67
CA GLN A 189 15.20 -6.14 -9.52
C GLN A 189 16.05 -6.03 -10.80
N GLU A 190 17.37 -6.15 -10.63
CA GLU A 190 18.30 -6.22 -11.76
C GLU A 190 17.91 -7.40 -12.68
N GLY A 191 17.95 -7.19 -13.99
CA GLY A 191 17.53 -8.20 -14.98
C GLY A 191 16.06 -8.13 -15.41
N ALA A 192 15.22 -7.28 -14.79
CA ALA A 192 13.87 -7.04 -15.28
C ALA A 192 13.87 -6.57 -16.74
N THR A 193 13.20 -7.33 -17.61
CA THR A 193 13.14 -7.07 -19.05
C THR A 193 12.29 -5.84 -19.36
N TRP A 194 12.50 -5.20 -20.51
CA TRP A 194 11.62 -4.10 -20.93
C TRP A 194 10.17 -4.55 -21.16
N ARG A 195 9.95 -5.79 -21.61
CA ARG A 195 8.60 -6.37 -21.75
C ARG A 195 7.90 -6.44 -20.41
N SER A 196 8.59 -6.94 -19.37
CA SER A 196 8.06 -6.93 -18.00
C SER A 196 7.73 -5.52 -17.52
N LYS A 197 8.60 -4.53 -17.79
CA LYS A 197 8.34 -3.11 -17.44
C LYS A 197 7.12 -2.54 -18.17
N LEU A 198 6.93 -2.90 -19.44
CA LEU A 198 5.75 -2.53 -20.22
C LEU A 198 4.49 -3.18 -19.66
N ASP A 199 4.52 -4.49 -19.38
CA ASP A 199 3.40 -5.21 -18.76
C ASP A 199 3.03 -4.61 -17.40
N ILE A 200 4.01 -4.20 -16.59
CA ILE A 200 3.78 -3.49 -15.32
C ILE A 200 3.06 -2.16 -15.55
N THR A 201 3.56 -1.38 -16.52
CA THR A 201 2.99 -0.06 -16.87
C THR A 201 1.53 -0.19 -17.31
N LEU A 202 1.18 -1.27 -18.01
CA LEU A 202 -0.15 -1.47 -18.59
C LEU A 202 -1.14 -2.21 -17.68
N SER A 203 -0.66 -3.03 -16.73
CA SER A 203 -1.53 -3.93 -15.95
C SER A 203 -1.65 -3.60 -14.47
N LEU A 204 -0.69 -2.87 -13.89
CA LEU A 204 -0.70 -2.51 -12.46
C LEU A 204 -1.12 -1.07 -12.20
N ASP A 205 -1.41 -0.29 -13.25
CA ASP A 205 -1.69 1.15 -13.23
C ASP A 205 -0.78 1.92 -12.24
N PRO A 206 0.56 1.79 -12.34
CA PRO A 206 1.47 2.32 -11.33
C PRO A 206 1.57 3.85 -11.39
N VAL A 207 2.05 4.46 -10.31
CA VAL A 207 2.47 5.88 -10.35
C VAL A 207 3.79 5.99 -11.13
N LEU A 208 3.74 6.67 -12.26
CA LEU A 208 4.83 6.80 -13.21
C LEU A 208 5.63 8.07 -12.99
N SER A 209 6.94 7.97 -13.20
CA SER A 209 7.80 9.14 -13.43
C SER A 209 7.88 9.38 -14.93
N THR A 210 7.42 10.54 -15.37
CA THR A 210 7.24 10.89 -16.78
C THR A 210 7.99 12.17 -17.11
N SER A 211 8.26 12.40 -18.39
CA SER A 211 8.79 13.67 -18.89
C SER A 211 7.88 14.18 -20.00
N THR A 212 7.96 15.48 -20.29
CA THR A 212 7.24 16.07 -21.42
C THR A 212 8.16 16.39 -22.57
N ILE A 213 7.60 16.28 -23.78
CA ILE A 213 8.27 16.60 -25.04
C ILE A 213 7.38 17.50 -25.89
N LYS A 214 7.99 18.37 -26.69
CA LYS A 214 7.31 19.22 -27.67
C LYS A 214 8.15 19.43 -28.91
N GLU A 215 7.52 19.92 -29.97
CA GLU A 215 8.20 20.25 -31.23
C GLU A 215 9.40 21.18 -30.99
N GLY A 216 10.58 20.76 -31.48
CA GLY A 216 11.86 21.44 -31.27
C GLY A 216 12.72 20.83 -30.16
N ASP A 217 12.16 19.98 -29.30
CA ASP A 217 12.94 19.21 -28.34
C ASP A 217 13.79 18.14 -29.05
N THR A 218 14.83 17.66 -28.36
CA THR A 218 15.71 16.60 -28.87
C THR A 218 15.71 15.41 -27.92
N ARG A 219 16.38 14.32 -28.29
CA ARG A 219 16.61 13.15 -27.41
C ARG A 219 17.11 13.51 -26.00
N GLU A 220 17.82 14.63 -25.81
CA GLU A 220 18.29 15.08 -24.49
C GLU A 220 17.14 15.41 -23.52
N LYS A 221 15.96 15.73 -24.05
CA LYS A 221 14.68 15.93 -23.34
C LYS A 221 13.98 14.67 -22.89
N MET A 222 14.55 13.51 -23.17
CA MET A 222 13.97 12.22 -22.82
C MET A 222 14.94 11.45 -21.93
N TRP A 223 14.42 10.67 -20.98
CA TRP A 223 15.27 9.77 -20.20
C TRP A 223 15.69 8.54 -21.04
N GLY A 224 14.74 7.94 -21.77
CA GLY A 224 14.94 6.76 -22.64
C GLY A 224 14.43 6.99 -24.06
N GLY A 225 15.03 6.31 -25.03
CA GLY A 225 14.66 6.39 -26.44
C GLY A 225 13.43 5.56 -26.80
N MET A 226 12.95 4.71 -25.92
CA MET A 226 11.72 3.93 -26.09
C MET A 226 10.90 3.94 -24.80
N GLY A 227 9.60 3.73 -24.92
CA GLY A 227 8.67 3.76 -23.79
C GLY A 227 7.23 3.95 -24.23
N VAL A 228 6.39 4.46 -23.34
CA VAL A 228 4.98 4.73 -23.60
C VAL A 228 4.67 6.21 -23.66
N LEU A 229 3.73 6.59 -24.51
CA LEU A 229 3.07 7.89 -24.52
C LEU A 229 1.82 7.80 -23.65
N LEU A 230 1.58 8.82 -22.84
CA LEU A 230 0.35 8.92 -22.03
C LEU A 230 -0.70 9.78 -22.74
N LYS A 231 -1.97 9.47 -22.48
CA LYS A 231 -3.15 10.28 -22.87
C LYS A 231 -3.99 10.76 -21.68
N GLY A 232 -3.74 10.25 -20.49
CA GLY A 232 -4.53 10.54 -19.30
C GLY A 232 -3.78 10.23 -18.01
N GLY A 233 -4.44 10.49 -16.89
CA GLY A 233 -3.89 10.39 -15.53
C GLY A 233 -3.82 11.74 -14.83
N LEU A 234 -3.37 11.73 -13.57
CA LEU A 234 -3.31 12.91 -12.71
C LEU A 234 -1.88 13.18 -12.25
N VAL A 235 -1.42 14.42 -12.47
CA VAL A 235 -0.12 14.88 -11.96
C VAL A 235 -0.19 15.08 -10.44
N GLN A 236 0.63 14.33 -9.71
CA GLN A 236 0.81 14.45 -8.26
C GLN A 236 1.86 15.50 -7.90
N ARG A 237 2.95 15.54 -8.68
CA ARG A 237 4.10 16.46 -8.53
C ARG A 237 4.72 16.76 -9.88
N ALA A 238 5.32 17.94 -10.00
CA ALA A 238 6.09 18.31 -11.19
C ALA A 238 7.41 19.00 -10.81
N TYR A 239 8.47 18.69 -11.54
CA TYR A 239 9.83 19.17 -11.30
C TYR A 239 10.44 19.68 -12.62
N ALA A 240 11.06 20.87 -12.58
CA ALA A 240 11.75 21.46 -13.74
C ALA A 240 13.03 20.74 -14.18
N HIS A 241 13.45 19.74 -13.42
CA HIS A 241 14.56 18.84 -13.67
C HIS A 241 14.19 17.44 -13.18
N ASP A 242 15.13 16.50 -13.25
CA ASP A 242 15.01 15.19 -12.60
C ASP A 242 14.84 15.37 -11.09
N GLY A 243 13.63 15.15 -10.57
CA GLY A 243 13.29 15.24 -9.15
C GLY A 243 13.74 14.01 -8.35
N ALA A 244 14.41 13.06 -9.01
CA ALA A 244 14.96 11.84 -8.44
C ALA A 244 13.92 11.07 -7.61
N THR A 245 12.67 11.03 -8.05
CA THR A 245 11.61 10.41 -7.26
C THR A 245 11.81 8.89 -7.17
N VAL A 246 11.61 8.36 -5.97
CA VAL A 246 11.79 6.94 -5.65
C VAL A 246 10.42 6.28 -5.56
N ALA A 247 10.23 5.17 -6.28
CA ALA A 247 9.05 4.34 -6.09
C ALA A 247 9.10 3.67 -4.71
N THR A 248 8.10 3.96 -3.87
CA THR A 248 7.94 3.36 -2.54
C THR A 248 6.90 2.25 -2.51
N GLY A 249 6.02 2.22 -3.52
CA GLY A 249 5.01 1.20 -3.79
C GLY A 249 4.53 1.36 -5.23
N THR A 250 3.68 0.46 -5.73
CA THR A 250 3.13 0.59 -7.09
C THR A 250 2.28 1.85 -7.24
N LYS A 251 1.59 2.26 -6.17
CA LYS A 251 0.74 3.46 -6.13
C LYS A 251 1.39 4.67 -5.46
N SER A 252 2.70 4.64 -5.19
CA SER A 252 3.35 5.74 -4.46
C SER A 252 4.80 5.99 -4.88
N ARG A 253 5.15 7.29 -4.97
CA ARG A 253 6.51 7.76 -5.15
C ARG A 253 6.82 8.87 -4.16
N ALA A 254 8.05 8.92 -3.66
CA ALA A 254 8.54 9.93 -2.73
C ALA A 254 9.70 10.73 -3.35
N SER A 255 9.82 12.01 -2.97
CA SER A 255 11.00 12.83 -3.23
C SER A 255 11.50 13.43 -1.92
N HIS A 256 12.82 13.57 -1.78
CA HIS A 256 13.43 14.17 -0.61
C HIS A 256 13.32 15.71 -0.60
N ASP A 257 13.18 16.34 -1.78
CA ASP A 257 13.24 17.79 -1.98
C ASP A 257 12.00 18.33 -2.73
N ALA A 258 10.80 17.89 -2.33
CA ALA A 258 9.57 18.36 -2.97
C ALA A 258 9.39 19.88 -2.76
N PRO A 259 9.18 20.68 -3.83
CA PRO A 259 8.89 22.10 -3.70
C PRO A 259 7.61 22.31 -2.87
N ILE A 260 7.62 23.28 -1.95
CA ILE A 260 6.41 23.69 -1.22
C ILE A 260 5.75 24.83 -2.02
N MET A 261 5.12 24.50 -3.15
CA MET A 261 4.37 25.47 -3.95
C MET A 261 3.07 24.85 -4.52
N PRO A 262 2.11 25.68 -4.98
CA PRO A 262 0.90 25.15 -5.61
C PRO A 262 1.23 24.32 -6.86
N ILE A 263 0.49 23.23 -7.09
CA ILE A 263 0.73 22.29 -8.20
C ILE A 263 0.70 22.96 -9.58
N SER A 264 -0.14 23.99 -9.75
CA SER A 264 -0.19 24.77 -10.99
C SER A 264 1.12 25.50 -11.27
N GLN A 265 1.80 25.96 -10.22
CA GLN A 265 3.11 26.58 -10.34
C GLN A 265 4.18 25.53 -10.63
N GLU A 266 4.16 24.38 -9.95
CA GLU A 266 5.07 23.25 -10.24
C GLU A 266 5.00 22.85 -11.72
N ILE A 267 3.79 22.67 -12.26
CA ILE A 267 3.58 22.29 -13.67
C ILE A 267 4.15 23.36 -14.62
N ASN A 268 3.85 24.63 -14.38
CA ASN A 268 4.32 25.71 -15.24
C ASN A 268 5.86 25.83 -15.22
N GLU A 269 6.48 25.72 -14.05
CA GLU A 269 7.94 25.70 -13.93
C GLU A 269 8.55 24.48 -14.62
N ALA A 270 7.91 23.32 -14.49
CA ALA A 270 8.36 22.09 -15.12
C ALA A 270 8.33 22.14 -16.66
N LEU A 271 7.30 22.76 -17.23
CA LEU A 271 7.17 22.98 -18.68
C LEU A 271 8.13 24.06 -19.22
N GLY A 272 8.51 25.02 -18.37
CA GLY A 272 9.44 26.10 -18.71
C GLY A 272 10.93 25.75 -18.55
N GLY A 273 11.26 24.63 -17.92
CA GLY A 273 12.62 24.22 -17.58
C GLY A 273 13.57 24.07 -18.79
N SER A 274 14.79 24.59 -18.65
CA SER A 274 15.85 24.50 -19.67
C SER A 274 16.79 23.31 -19.50
N HIS A 275 16.60 22.50 -18.45
CA HIS A 275 17.42 21.32 -18.15
C HIS A 275 17.24 20.19 -19.17
N ASN A 276 18.07 19.15 -19.06
CA ASN A 276 18.03 17.99 -19.96
C ASN A 276 16.63 17.42 -20.05
N TYR A 277 16.00 16.91 -18.99
CA TYR A 277 14.58 16.53 -18.98
C TYR A 277 13.92 16.98 -17.67
N ASN A 278 12.60 17.15 -17.70
CA ASN A 278 11.77 17.41 -16.52
C ASN A 278 11.20 16.10 -15.98
N GLU A 279 10.61 16.16 -14.79
CA GLU A 279 9.95 15.02 -14.18
C GLU A 279 8.53 15.38 -13.73
N PHE A 280 7.55 14.59 -14.14
CA PHE A 280 6.17 14.63 -13.67
C PHE A 280 5.81 13.29 -13.06
N VAL A 281 5.33 13.30 -11.82
CA VAL A 281 4.80 12.12 -11.15
C VAL A 281 3.33 12.01 -11.52
N VAL A 282 2.98 11.00 -12.31
CA VAL A 282 1.63 10.79 -12.85
C VAL A 282 1.03 9.54 -12.22
N ASP A 283 -0.12 9.71 -11.57
CA ASP A 283 -0.94 8.61 -11.08
C ASP A 283 -2.00 8.22 -12.13
N SER A 284 -2.37 6.95 -12.15
CA SER A 284 -3.39 6.37 -13.03
C SER A 284 -3.16 6.75 -14.51
N GLY A 285 -1.91 6.64 -14.96
CA GLY A 285 -1.50 7.05 -16.31
C GLY A 285 -2.12 6.16 -17.38
N GLU A 286 -2.94 6.74 -18.25
CA GLU A 286 -3.52 6.02 -19.40
C GLU A 286 -2.55 6.06 -20.58
N VAL A 287 -2.28 4.90 -21.18
CA VAL A 287 -1.34 4.79 -22.30
C VAL A 287 -2.04 5.01 -23.64
N ALA A 288 -1.44 5.83 -24.50
CA ALA A 288 -1.87 6.09 -25.88
C ALA A 288 -1.18 5.20 -26.91
N GLY A 289 -0.02 4.65 -26.55
CA GLY A 289 0.76 3.73 -27.37
C GLY A 289 2.24 3.75 -27.00
N TYR A 290 3.02 3.03 -27.80
CA TYR A 290 4.46 2.89 -27.63
C TYR A 290 5.21 3.89 -28.50
N TYR A 291 6.31 4.45 -28.01
CA TYR A 291 7.14 5.36 -28.78
C TYR A 291 8.55 4.83 -28.96
N VAL A 292 9.16 5.24 -30.06
CA VAL A 292 10.60 5.15 -30.28
C VAL A 292 11.14 6.47 -30.83
N CYS A 293 12.16 7.01 -30.19
CA CYS A 293 12.91 8.18 -30.64
C CYS A 293 14.00 7.78 -31.64
N ILE A 294 14.01 8.43 -32.81
CA ILE A 294 14.99 8.19 -33.88
C ILE A 294 16.01 9.32 -34.02
N ASP A 295 15.95 10.34 -33.14
CA ASP A 295 16.94 11.40 -33.09
C ASP A 295 18.35 10.84 -32.91
N ARG A 296 19.35 11.53 -33.48
CA ARG A 296 20.74 11.13 -33.29
C ARG A 296 21.11 11.26 -31.81
N ASN A 297 21.49 10.13 -31.22
CA ASN A 297 22.05 10.11 -29.89
C ASN A 297 23.42 10.80 -29.87
N THR A 298 23.47 12.00 -29.29
CA THR A 298 24.67 12.83 -29.12
C THR A 298 25.44 12.52 -27.83
N GLY A 299 24.86 11.71 -26.94
CA GLY A 299 25.38 11.41 -25.60
C GLY A 299 26.08 10.05 -25.44
N ILE A 300 26.42 9.74 -24.18
CA ILE A 300 27.14 8.52 -23.75
C ILE A 300 26.23 7.28 -23.76
N MET A 301 24.90 7.46 -23.74
CA MET A 301 23.87 6.42 -23.58
C MET A 301 23.61 5.62 -24.88
N ARG A 302 24.59 4.88 -25.41
CA ARG A 302 24.53 4.27 -26.76
C ARG A 302 23.58 3.08 -26.96
N TYR A 303 22.92 2.56 -25.91
CA TYR A 303 22.18 1.27 -25.95
C TYR A 303 20.80 1.33 -25.29
N ASP A 304 20.02 2.37 -25.55
CA ASP A 304 18.71 2.62 -24.94
C ASP A 304 17.52 2.10 -25.75
N LEU A 305 17.77 1.30 -26.80
CA LEU A 305 16.77 0.72 -27.70
C LEU A 305 17.00 -0.79 -27.85
N ASP A 306 15.92 -1.58 -27.83
CA ASP A 306 15.96 -2.98 -28.25
C ASP A 306 15.90 -3.10 -29.79
N SER A 307 15.99 -4.31 -30.35
CA SER A 307 15.87 -4.59 -31.78
C SER A 307 14.47 -4.24 -32.31
N ALA A 308 14.41 -3.75 -33.55
CA ALA A 308 13.15 -3.34 -34.19
C ALA A 308 12.16 -4.50 -34.27
N ASP A 309 12.64 -5.67 -34.66
CA ASP A 309 11.80 -6.85 -34.84
C ASP A 309 11.15 -7.26 -33.50
N ASN A 310 11.90 -7.23 -32.39
CA ASN A 310 11.33 -7.54 -31.07
C ASN A 310 10.32 -6.50 -30.60
N ILE A 311 10.59 -5.20 -30.81
CA ILE A 311 9.65 -4.13 -30.46
C ILE A 311 8.35 -4.30 -31.25
N ILE A 312 8.44 -4.54 -32.55
CA ILE A 312 7.28 -4.69 -33.44
C ILE A 312 6.48 -5.92 -33.06
N GLU A 313 7.13 -7.07 -32.88
CA GLU A 313 6.46 -8.32 -32.48
C GLU A 313 5.61 -8.12 -31.21
N VAL A 314 6.19 -7.51 -30.17
CA VAL A 314 5.50 -7.27 -28.90
C VAL A 314 4.37 -6.23 -29.05
N ILE A 315 4.58 -5.16 -29.81
CA ILE A 315 3.58 -4.11 -29.99
C ILE A 315 2.39 -4.62 -30.83
N GLU A 316 2.65 -5.42 -31.86
CA GLU A 316 1.63 -6.11 -32.65
C GLU A 316 0.86 -7.14 -31.81
N GLU A 317 1.55 -7.92 -30.97
CA GLU A 317 0.92 -8.86 -30.03
C GLU A 317 -0.06 -8.15 -29.09
N MET A 318 0.30 -6.96 -28.59
CA MET A 318 -0.54 -6.15 -27.70
C MET A 318 -1.60 -5.32 -28.43
N ASN A 319 -1.64 -5.36 -29.77
CA ASN A 319 -2.47 -4.47 -30.59
C ASN A 319 -2.31 -2.98 -30.19
N MET A 320 -1.08 -2.59 -29.85
CA MET A 320 -0.77 -1.25 -29.35
C MET A 320 -0.29 -0.35 -30.50
N PRO A 321 -0.69 0.94 -30.55
CA PRO A 321 -0.15 1.88 -31.53
C PRO A 321 1.36 2.08 -31.35
N LEU A 322 2.11 2.13 -32.46
CA LEU A 322 3.53 2.45 -32.47
C LEU A 322 3.78 3.84 -33.07
N TYR A 323 4.54 4.66 -32.36
CA TYR A 323 4.91 6.00 -32.78
C TYR A 323 6.41 6.18 -32.90
N VAL A 324 6.83 7.04 -33.82
CA VAL A 324 8.20 7.51 -34.00
C VAL A 324 8.30 8.97 -33.57
N ILE A 325 9.33 9.31 -32.81
CA ILE A 325 9.60 10.67 -32.36
C ILE A 325 10.91 11.18 -32.98
N GLU A 326 10.85 12.33 -33.65
CA GLU A 326 12.02 13.03 -34.19
C GLU A 326 11.85 14.54 -33.98
N GLY A 327 12.85 15.20 -33.41
CA GLY A 327 12.80 16.63 -33.10
C GLY A 327 11.62 17.01 -32.21
N GLY A 328 11.24 16.11 -31.28
CA GLY A 328 10.09 16.28 -30.39
C GLY A 328 8.73 16.20 -31.06
N VAL A 329 8.66 15.86 -32.36
CA VAL A 329 7.42 15.67 -33.11
C VAL A 329 7.06 14.19 -33.19
N ILE A 330 5.78 13.88 -32.97
CA ILE A 330 5.24 12.51 -32.99
C ILE A 330 4.70 12.17 -34.38
N TYR A 331 5.06 11.00 -34.88
CA TYR A 331 4.59 10.44 -36.14
C TYR A 331 4.10 9.00 -35.93
N GLU A 332 3.18 8.54 -36.76
CA GLU A 332 2.92 7.10 -36.90
C GLU A 332 4.20 6.39 -37.32
N ALA A 333 4.44 5.21 -36.75
CA ALA A 333 5.55 4.38 -37.15
C ALA A 333 5.19 3.58 -38.41
N VAL A 334 6.02 3.67 -39.45
CA VAL A 334 5.92 2.83 -40.63
C VAL A 334 7.08 1.85 -40.64
N TYR A 335 6.77 0.55 -40.55
CA TYR A 335 7.78 -0.48 -40.65
C TYR A 335 8.23 -0.71 -42.08
N VAL A 336 9.54 -0.76 -42.27
CA VAL A 336 10.20 -1.13 -43.53
C VAL A 336 10.99 -2.41 -43.27
N PRO A 337 10.47 -3.58 -43.69
CA PRO A 337 11.18 -4.84 -43.48
C PRO A 337 12.55 -4.83 -44.14
N ALA A 338 13.52 -5.51 -43.52
CA ALA A 338 14.82 -5.71 -44.15
C ALA A 338 14.64 -6.41 -45.51
N ARG A 339 15.33 -5.91 -46.55
CA ARG A 339 15.44 -6.63 -47.81
C ARG A 339 16.16 -7.97 -47.56
N GLU A 340 15.53 -9.08 -47.92
CA GLU A 340 16.03 -10.46 -47.75
C GLU A 340 17.42 -10.71 -48.38
N ASP A 341 17.84 -9.90 -49.35
CA ASP A 341 19.01 -10.16 -50.21
C ASP A 341 20.38 -9.70 -49.64
N ARG A 342 20.55 -9.59 -48.31
CA ARG A 342 21.86 -9.21 -47.72
C ARG A 342 22.13 -9.93 -46.40
N SER A 343 22.48 -11.21 -46.50
CA SER A 343 22.79 -12.11 -45.38
C SER A 343 24.08 -11.81 -44.60
N GLU A 344 24.79 -10.70 -44.86
CA GLU A 344 26.10 -10.42 -44.26
C GLU A 344 26.27 -9.00 -43.68
N ALA A 345 25.21 -8.18 -43.62
CA ALA A 345 25.30 -6.85 -43.01
C ALA A 345 25.07 -6.92 -41.48
N PRO A 346 25.85 -6.19 -40.66
CA PRO A 346 25.59 -6.08 -39.21
C PRO A 346 24.17 -5.54 -38.96
N PRO A 347 23.55 -5.84 -37.78
CA PRO A 347 22.20 -5.39 -37.46
C PRO A 347 22.10 -3.89 -37.70
N ARG A 348 21.17 -3.47 -38.57
CA ARG A 348 21.03 -2.05 -38.89
C ARG A 348 20.52 -1.31 -37.65
N LYS A 349 20.89 -0.03 -37.52
CA LYS A 349 20.29 0.86 -36.51
C LYS A 349 18.76 0.85 -36.67
N LEU A 350 18.02 0.93 -35.58
CA LEU A 350 16.56 0.94 -35.54
C LEU A 350 15.92 1.93 -36.54
N SER A 351 16.57 3.08 -36.73
CA SER A 351 16.22 4.12 -37.71
C SER A 351 16.24 3.67 -39.18
N ALA A 352 16.72 2.44 -39.47
CA ALA A 352 16.71 1.86 -40.80
C ALA A 352 15.51 0.94 -41.06
N TYR A 353 14.73 0.63 -40.01
CA TYR A 353 13.54 -0.23 -40.04
C TYR A 353 12.25 0.53 -39.76
N LEU A 354 12.31 1.63 -39.00
CA LEU A 354 11.18 2.50 -38.73
C LEU A 354 11.35 3.84 -39.44
N THR A 355 10.32 4.26 -40.16
CA THR A 355 10.24 5.57 -40.82
C THR A 355 8.98 6.31 -40.36
N LYS A 356 8.97 7.62 -40.54
CA LYS A 356 7.85 8.49 -40.21
C LYS A 356 6.71 8.30 -41.21
N GLY A 357 5.53 8.01 -40.68
CA GLY A 357 4.26 8.10 -41.39
C GLY A 357 3.66 9.50 -41.26
N LYS A 358 2.36 9.55 -40.96
CA LYS A 358 1.62 10.79 -40.72
C LYS A 358 2.08 11.44 -39.41
N LYS A 359 2.15 12.78 -39.37
CA LYS A 359 2.30 13.53 -38.12
C LYS A 359 1.04 13.34 -37.27
N ILE A 360 1.22 13.06 -35.98
CA ILE A 360 0.13 12.92 -35.01
C ILE A 360 0.06 14.18 -34.18
N GLU A 361 -1.09 14.85 -34.21
CA GLU A 361 -1.35 16.00 -33.34
C GLU A 361 -1.76 15.53 -31.93
N ILE A 362 -1.56 16.37 -30.91
CA ILE A 362 -1.88 16.03 -29.51
C ILE A 362 -3.34 15.60 -29.35
N ALA A 363 -4.29 16.28 -30.01
CA ALA A 363 -5.69 15.89 -29.96
C ALA A 363 -5.94 14.46 -30.47
N GLU A 364 -5.23 14.03 -31.52
CA GLU A 364 -5.35 12.69 -32.07
C GLU A 364 -4.73 11.63 -31.14
N LEU A 365 -3.67 11.99 -30.41
CA LEU A 365 -3.08 11.13 -29.39
C LEU A 365 -4.02 10.94 -28.19
N LEU A 366 -4.72 12.00 -27.79
CA LEU A 366 -5.70 11.97 -26.70
C LEU A 366 -6.97 11.19 -27.06
N ASP A 367 -7.39 11.26 -28.33
CA ASP A 367 -8.57 10.54 -28.84
C ASP A 367 -8.30 9.05 -29.15
N ASN A 368 -7.08 8.58 -28.92
CA ASN A 368 -6.70 7.19 -29.16
C ASN A 368 -7.49 6.21 -28.25
N ASP A 369 -7.95 5.10 -28.81
CA ASP A 369 -8.82 4.12 -28.14
C ASP A 369 -8.07 2.90 -27.57
N PHE A 370 -6.74 2.87 -27.63
CA PHE A 370 -5.96 1.78 -27.06
C PHE A 370 -6.25 1.64 -25.56
N ASN A 371 -6.65 0.45 -25.17
CA ASN A 371 -6.76 0.03 -23.79
C ASN A 371 -6.70 -1.50 -23.74
N LEU A 372 -6.06 -2.05 -22.71
CA LEU A 372 -6.15 -3.48 -22.46
C LEU A 372 -7.50 -3.80 -21.81
N SER A 373 -8.07 -4.94 -22.17
CA SER A 373 -9.22 -5.48 -21.44
C SER A 373 -8.84 -5.86 -20.01
N GLU A 374 -9.81 -5.88 -19.10
CA GLU A 374 -9.58 -6.30 -17.71
C GLU A 374 -9.05 -7.75 -17.62
N GLU A 375 -9.42 -8.61 -18.57
CA GLU A 375 -8.90 -9.98 -18.67
C GLU A 375 -7.42 -10.00 -19.04
N GLU A 376 -7.00 -9.21 -20.03
CA GLU A 376 -5.58 -9.08 -20.41
C GLU A 376 -4.75 -8.43 -19.30
N LYS A 377 -5.29 -7.43 -18.60
CA LYS A 377 -4.64 -6.84 -17.43
C LYS A 377 -4.44 -7.88 -16.34
N LEU A 378 -5.46 -8.68 -16.04
CA LEU A 378 -5.39 -9.73 -15.03
C LEU A 378 -4.37 -10.81 -15.41
N GLU A 379 -4.37 -11.29 -16.66
CA GLU A 379 -3.43 -12.29 -17.15
C GLU A 379 -1.97 -11.79 -17.00
N LYS A 380 -1.71 -10.55 -17.40
CA LYS A 380 -0.38 -9.92 -17.27
C LYS A 380 0.01 -9.78 -15.80
N LYS A 381 -0.91 -9.36 -14.94
CA LYS A 381 -0.69 -9.23 -13.49
C LYS A 381 -0.36 -10.58 -12.86
N GLU A 382 -1.09 -11.63 -13.19
CA GLU A 382 -0.79 -13.00 -12.73
C GLU A 382 0.57 -13.49 -13.23
N ALA A 383 0.92 -13.23 -14.49
CA ALA A 383 2.22 -13.58 -15.04
C ALA A 383 3.36 -12.83 -14.33
N LEU A 384 3.18 -11.54 -14.05
CA LEU A 384 4.13 -10.73 -13.28
C LEU A 384 4.26 -11.24 -11.85
N PHE A 385 3.20 -11.72 -11.21
CA PHE A 385 3.25 -12.21 -9.84
C PHE A 385 3.84 -13.63 -9.73
N LYS A 386 3.69 -14.43 -10.79
CA LYS A 386 4.31 -15.77 -10.91
C LYS A 386 5.81 -15.70 -11.20
N ASN A 387 6.25 -14.68 -11.94
CA ASN A 387 7.65 -14.44 -12.26
C ASN A 387 8.03 -13.00 -11.94
N SER A 388 8.06 -12.71 -10.63
CA SER A 388 8.20 -11.35 -10.11
C SER A 388 9.46 -10.65 -10.59
N PRO A 389 9.34 -9.49 -11.29
CA PRO A 389 10.46 -8.60 -11.54
C PRO A 389 10.71 -7.63 -10.37
N PHE A 390 10.02 -7.77 -9.23
CA PHE A 390 10.05 -6.81 -8.12
C PHE A 390 11.01 -7.21 -7.00
N LYS A 391 11.69 -6.20 -6.45
CA LYS A 391 12.33 -6.21 -5.13
C LYS A 391 11.24 -6.13 -4.08
N ILE A 392 11.05 -7.20 -3.32
CA ILE A 392 10.07 -7.22 -2.24
C ILE A 392 10.78 -7.07 -0.92
N LYS A 393 10.26 -6.16 -0.09
CA LYS A 393 10.73 -5.92 1.26
C LYS A 393 9.61 -6.31 2.23
N SER A 394 9.45 -7.62 2.46
CA SER A 394 8.50 -8.14 3.44
C SER A 394 9.17 -9.14 4.36
N THR A 395 8.68 -9.23 5.59
CA THR A 395 9.21 -10.14 6.60
C THR A 395 9.10 -11.60 6.17
N GLU A 396 8.06 -11.98 5.42
CA GLU A 396 7.95 -13.34 4.88
C GLU A 396 8.98 -13.61 3.80
N VAL A 397 9.26 -12.66 2.91
CA VAL A 397 10.31 -12.80 1.88
C VAL A 397 11.67 -12.97 2.55
N ASP A 398 11.98 -12.19 3.59
CA ASP A 398 13.22 -12.33 4.34
C ASP A 398 13.39 -13.72 4.98
N LEU A 399 12.29 -14.36 5.40
CA LEU A 399 12.29 -15.71 5.93
C LEU A 399 12.55 -16.74 4.82
N ILE A 400 11.96 -16.56 3.63
CA ILE A 400 12.21 -17.40 2.46
C ILE A 400 13.67 -17.27 1.99
N ASP A 401 14.21 -16.07 1.93
CA ASP A 401 15.63 -15.83 1.63
C ASP A 401 16.53 -16.57 2.64
N SER A 402 16.20 -16.48 3.93
CA SER A 402 16.92 -17.18 5.00
C SER A 402 16.91 -18.70 4.81
N ARG A 403 15.77 -19.29 4.38
CA ARG A 403 15.69 -20.71 3.99
C ARG A 403 16.63 -21.02 2.83
N SER A 404 16.60 -20.23 1.76
CA SER A 404 17.49 -20.43 0.61
C SER A 404 18.97 -20.31 0.98
N GLU A 405 19.32 -19.37 1.87
CA GLU A 405 20.67 -19.25 2.43
C GLU A 405 21.07 -20.50 3.22
N GLY A 406 20.18 -21.04 4.04
CA GLY A 406 20.41 -22.26 4.83
C GLY A 406 20.78 -23.47 3.99
N GLY A 407 20.10 -23.67 2.86
CA GLY A 407 20.46 -24.71 1.90
C GLY A 407 21.90 -24.56 1.37
N ASN A 408 22.39 -23.34 1.16
CA ASN A 408 23.77 -23.09 0.71
C ASN A 408 24.82 -23.38 1.80
N PHE A 409 24.43 -23.47 3.08
CA PHE A 409 25.33 -23.82 4.17
C PHE A 409 25.51 -25.31 4.37
N TYR A 410 24.62 -26.14 3.80
CA TYR A 410 24.79 -27.58 3.83
C TYR A 410 26.06 -27.98 3.07
N MET A 411 26.95 -28.70 3.75
CA MET A 411 28.21 -29.17 3.19
C MET A 411 28.01 -30.58 2.65
N THR A 412 28.24 -30.74 1.34
CA THR A 412 28.34 -32.04 0.68
C THR A 412 29.80 -32.49 0.65
N ASP A 413 30.05 -33.81 0.62
CA ASP A 413 31.41 -34.36 0.48
C ASP A 413 32.10 -33.90 -0.83
N GLU A 414 31.33 -33.58 -1.88
CA GLU A 414 31.84 -33.02 -3.14
C GLU A 414 32.25 -31.54 -3.05
N ALA A 415 31.78 -30.80 -2.04
CA ALA A 415 32.13 -29.39 -1.85
C ALA A 415 33.48 -29.18 -1.13
N ILE A 416 34.07 -30.24 -0.58
CA ILE A 416 35.31 -30.17 0.22
C ILE A 416 36.57 -30.31 -0.66
N ASP A 417 36.47 -30.75 -1.92
CA ASP A 417 37.65 -30.93 -2.79
C ASP A 417 38.14 -29.65 -3.49
N TRP A 418 37.49 -28.49 -3.31
CA TRP A 418 37.89 -27.23 -3.94
C TRP A 418 39.07 -26.52 -3.26
N VAL A 419 39.50 -27.00 -2.08
CA VAL A 419 40.67 -26.45 -1.37
C VAL A 419 41.99 -26.95 -1.98
N ASN A 420 41.95 -27.96 -2.85
CA ASN A 420 43.07 -28.36 -3.69
C ASN A 420 42.77 -28.02 -5.16
N LEU A 421 42.73 -26.73 -5.50
CA LEU A 421 43.09 -26.39 -6.88
C LEU A 421 44.53 -26.85 -7.06
N PRO A 422 44.83 -27.78 -8.00
CA PRO A 422 46.22 -28.06 -8.34
C PRO A 422 46.85 -26.72 -8.74
N GLU A 423 48.03 -26.41 -8.21
CA GLU A 423 48.91 -25.52 -8.97
C GLU A 423 48.97 -26.10 -10.38
N ALA A 424 48.50 -25.33 -11.36
CA ALA A 424 48.22 -25.82 -12.69
C ALA A 424 49.49 -26.44 -13.32
N GLU A 425 49.56 -27.77 -13.31
CA GLU A 425 50.55 -28.56 -14.06
C GLU A 425 49.88 -29.48 -15.10
N GLU A 426 48.57 -29.38 -15.33
CA GLU A 426 47.92 -30.11 -16.42
C GLU A 426 47.89 -29.29 -17.72
N ASP A 427 48.54 -29.86 -18.73
CA ASP A 427 48.66 -29.36 -20.10
C ASP A 427 47.27 -29.19 -20.72
N PHE A 428 46.92 -27.94 -21.07
CA PHE A 428 45.60 -27.46 -21.51
C PHE A 428 45.09 -28.05 -22.84
N THR A 429 45.75 -29.06 -23.38
CA THR A 429 45.49 -29.59 -24.72
C THR A 429 44.25 -30.52 -24.76
N GLU A 430 43.88 -31.18 -23.65
CA GLU A 430 42.70 -32.07 -23.62
C GLU A 430 41.36 -31.33 -23.43
N LEU A 431 41.36 -30.07 -23.00
CA LEU A 431 40.11 -29.31 -22.82
C LEU A 431 39.53 -28.78 -24.15
N GLU A 432 40.30 -28.82 -25.25
CA GLU A 432 39.92 -28.24 -26.55
C GLU A 432 38.80 -29.00 -27.28
N GLU A 433 38.64 -30.30 -27.07
CA GLU A 433 37.66 -31.09 -27.83
C GLU A 433 36.20 -30.91 -27.35
N ARG A 434 35.95 -30.33 -26.17
CA ARG A 434 34.59 -30.16 -25.61
C ARG A 434 33.98 -28.77 -25.80
N VAL A 435 34.69 -27.82 -26.41
CA VAL A 435 34.26 -26.41 -26.53
C VAL A 435 33.74 -26.11 -27.95
N GLN A 436 32.42 -26.03 -28.13
CA GLN A 436 31.82 -25.90 -29.48
C GLN A 436 31.44 -24.49 -29.95
N LYS A 437 31.71 -23.38 -29.23
CA LYS A 437 31.48 -22.03 -29.78
C LYS A 437 32.45 -20.98 -29.24
N HIS A 438 33.14 -20.33 -30.18
CA HIS A 438 33.97 -19.15 -29.94
C HIS A 438 33.06 -17.91 -29.95
N GLY A 439 33.32 -16.94 -29.07
CA GLY A 439 32.63 -15.65 -28.99
C GLY A 439 33.61 -14.49 -28.85
N TYR A 440 33.10 -13.25 -28.79
CA TYR A 440 33.91 -12.05 -28.61
C TYR A 440 33.38 -11.19 -27.45
N ALA A 441 34.25 -10.77 -26.54
CA ALA A 441 33.95 -9.84 -25.44
C ALA A 441 34.98 -8.70 -25.43
N ASN A 442 34.52 -7.44 -25.35
CA ASN A 442 35.38 -6.24 -25.46
C ASN A 442 36.34 -6.26 -26.68
N GLY A 443 35.86 -6.76 -27.83
CA GLY A 443 36.64 -6.86 -29.06
C GLY A 443 37.75 -7.91 -29.04
N LYS A 444 37.79 -8.80 -28.04
CA LYS A 444 38.76 -9.90 -27.92
C LYS A 444 38.05 -11.25 -28.02
N GLU A 445 38.70 -12.19 -28.70
CA GLU A 445 38.22 -13.56 -28.85
C GLU A 445 38.24 -14.28 -27.49
N VAL A 446 37.13 -14.92 -27.14
CA VAL A 446 36.92 -15.63 -25.88
C VAL A 446 36.31 -17.01 -26.14
N LYS A 447 36.75 -18.03 -25.39
CA LYS A 447 36.17 -19.38 -25.42
C LYS A 447 35.10 -19.51 -24.34
N VAL A 448 33.91 -20.01 -24.70
CA VAL A 448 32.82 -20.33 -23.75
C VAL A 448 33.07 -21.72 -23.19
N VAL A 449 33.33 -21.83 -21.88
CA VAL A 449 33.82 -23.10 -21.29
C VAL A 449 32.73 -23.86 -20.53
N ALA A 450 31.66 -23.19 -20.11
CA ALA A 450 30.50 -23.86 -19.51
C ALA A 450 29.22 -23.05 -19.73
N ARG A 451 28.12 -23.78 -19.96
CA ARG A 451 26.75 -23.28 -19.94
C ARG A 451 26.03 -23.98 -18.79
N VAL A 452 25.65 -23.22 -17.76
CA VAL A 452 24.93 -23.78 -16.61
C VAL A 452 23.59 -23.09 -16.50
N ILE A 453 22.53 -23.89 -16.39
CA ILE A 453 21.15 -23.46 -16.14
C ILE A 453 20.84 -23.83 -14.70
N ASN A 454 20.47 -22.86 -13.86
CA ASN A 454 20.03 -23.16 -12.50
C ASN A 454 18.50 -23.20 -12.41
N ALA A 455 17.98 -23.47 -11.21
CA ALA A 455 16.55 -23.58 -10.92
C ALA A 455 15.72 -22.30 -11.18
N THR A 456 16.36 -21.12 -11.32
CA THR A 456 15.70 -19.86 -11.71
C THR A 456 15.74 -19.60 -13.22
N LYS A 457 16.20 -20.57 -14.03
CA LYS A 457 16.37 -20.51 -15.50
C LYS A 457 17.37 -19.47 -16.01
N ASP A 458 18.23 -18.96 -15.15
CA ASP A 458 19.31 -18.08 -15.60
C ASP A 458 20.35 -18.88 -16.39
N ILE A 459 20.69 -18.40 -17.59
CA ILE A 459 21.69 -19.02 -18.48
C ILE A 459 23.02 -18.30 -18.30
N TYR A 460 24.01 -18.98 -17.70
CA TYR A 460 25.34 -18.40 -17.50
C TYR A 460 26.33 -18.92 -18.54
N SER A 461 27.23 -18.05 -19.00
CA SER A 461 28.37 -18.40 -19.88
C SER A 461 29.69 -18.00 -19.22
N VAL A 462 30.59 -18.97 -18.98
CA VAL A 462 31.96 -18.69 -18.52
C VAL A 462 32.84 -18.42 -19.73
N LEU A 463 33.45 -17.23 -19.80
CA LEU A 463 34.30 -16.78 -20.92
C LEU A 463 35.77 -16.72 -20.49
N ILE A 464 36.64 -17.47 -21.17
CA ILE A 464 38.09 -17.43 -20.93
C ILE A 464 38.79 -16.77 -22.12
N GLY A 465 39.61 -15.74 -21.85
CA GLY A 465 40.49 -15.09 -22.82
C GLY A 465 41.97 -15.45 -22.58
N LYS A 466 42.81 -15.34 -23.63
CA LYS A 466 44.22 -15.80 -23.63
C LYS A 466 45.16 -15.17 -22.58
N GLU A 467 44.83 -14.01 -22.00
CA GLU A 467 45.76 -13.28 -21.11
C GLU A 467 45.11 -12.70 -19.85
N LYS A 468 43.77 -12.73 -19.72
CA LYS A 468 43.03 -12.30 -18.52
C LYS A 468 41.70 -13.05 -18.44
N TYR A 469 41.34 -13.45 -17.22
CA TYR A 469 39.98 -13.83 -16.88
C TYR A 469 39.08 -12.59 -16.94
N PHE A 470 38.02 -12.63 -17.73
CA PHE A 470 36.92 -11.67 -17.62
C PHE A 470 35.80 -12.36 -16.85
N VAL A 471 35.71 -12.05 -15.56
CA VAL A 471 34.72 -12.64 -14.64
C VAL A 471 33.55 -11.67 -14.52
N TYR A 472 32.35 -12.11 -14.90
CA TYR A 472 31.13 -11.37 -14.56
C TYR A 472 30.89 -11.50 -13.04
N GLN A 473 30.83 -10.35 -12.36
CA GLN A 473 31.24 -10.13 -10.96
C GLN A 473 30.35 -10.74 -9.85
N ASN A 474 29.14 -11.21 -10.12
CA ASN A 474 28.18 -11.52 -9.06
C ASN A 474 28.41 -12.87 -8.35
N LYS A 475 28.82 -13.93 -9.05
CA LYS A 475 28.98 -15.26 -8.43
C LYS A 475 30.23 -15.37 -7.57
N LEU A 476 31.36 -14.81 -8.03
CA LEU A 476 32.61 -14.79 -7.26
C LEU A 476 32.43 -14.01 -5.94
N THR A 477 31.62 -12.95 -5.95
CA THR A 477 31.29 -12.18 -4.73
C THR A 477 30.46 -13.00 -3.74
N LYS A 478 29.49 -13.80 -4.21
CA LYS A 478 28.69 -14.69 -3.35
C LYS A 478 29.51 -15.86 -2.80
N GLU A 479 30.39 -16.45 -3.61
CA GLU A 479 31.29 -17.54 -3.19
C GLU A 479 32.38 -17.04 -2.22
N LEU A 480 33.00 -15.89 -2.50
CA LEU A 480 33.93 -15.22 -1.55
C LEU A 480 33.22 -14.85 -0.24
N ARG A 481 31.95 -14.41 -0.30
CA ARG A 481 31.13 -14.18 0.89
C ARG A 481 30.96 -15.50 1.66
N LEU A 482 30.45 -16.57 1.04
CA LEU A 482 30.25 -17.86 1.72
C LEU A 482 31.54 -18.42 2.35
N ASN A 483 32.67 -18.32 1.64
CA ASN A 483 33.97 -18.71 2.19
C ASN A 483 34.37 -17.85 3.40
N SER A 484 34.14 -16.53 3.35
CA SER A 484 34.36 -15.66 4.51
C SER A 484 33.43 -15.99 5.68
N ILE A 485 32.19 -16.42 5.44
CA ILE A 485 31.26 -16.86 6.49
C ILE A 485 31.80 -18.13 7.16
N ARG A 486 32.24 -19.11 6.36
CA ARG A 486 32.81 -20.37 6.86
C ARG A 486 34.10 -20.14 7.66
N GLU A 487 34.98 -19.26 7.17
CA GLU A 487 36.29 -18.98 7.78
C GLU A 487 36.19 -18.15 9.07
N TYR A 488 35.32 -17.14 9.11
CA TYR A 488 35.22 -16.21 10.23
C TYR A 488 34.02 -16.46 11.14
N GLY A 489 33.19 -17.47 10.83
CA GLY A 489 31.96 -17.77 11.55
C GLY A 489 30.97 -16.61 11.49
N MET A 490 30.81 -15.94 10.35
CA MET A 490 29.98 -14.74 10.23
C MET A 490 28.75 -14.96 9.37
N TYR A 491 27.57 -15.19 9.93
CA TYR A 491 26.33 -15.20 9.16
C TYR A 491 25.98 -13.80 8.68
N ARG A 492 25.73 -13.63 7.38
CA ARG A 492 25.20 -12.39 6.80
C ARG A 492 23.88 -12.69 6.10
N GLY A 493 22.78 -12.33 6.73
CA GLY A 493 21.51 -12.23 6.01
C GLY A 493 21.55 -11.06 5.03
N THR A 494 20.81 -11.19 3.93
CA THR A 494 20.51 -10.07 3.02
C THR A 494 19.89 -8.87 3.76
N GLU A 495 20.06 -7.70 3.16
CA GLU A 495 19.91 -6.34 3.67
C GLU A 495 18.77 -6.13 4.68
N PHE A 496 19.03 -6.34 5.97
CA PHE A 496 18.67 -5.49 7.12
C PHE A 496 19.17 -6.25 8.38
N LEU A 497 20.22 -5.72 9.00
CA LEU A 497 20.54 -5.85 10.43
C LEU A 497 21.00 -7.18 11.08
N CYS A 498 21.51 -8.22 10.40
CA CYS A 498 22.11 -9.37 11.12
C CYS A 498 23.46 -9.84 10.56
N ARG A 499 24.55 -9.36 11.18
CA ARG A 499 25.87 -10.00 11.14
C ARG A 499 26.02 -10.87 12.37
N GLU A 500 25.42 -12.06 12.36
CA GLU A 500 25.59 -12.96 13.50
C GLU A 500 26.98 -13.55 13.47
N ARG A 501 27.66 -13.51 14.61
CA ARG A 501 28.95 -14.15 14.74
C ARG A 501 28.76 -15.44 15.51
N PHE A 502 29.01 -16.56 14.85
CA PHE A 502 29.18 -17.84 15.49
C PHE A 502 30.42 -17.79 16.39
N ASP A 503 30.34 -18.52 17.49
CA ASP A 503 31.43 -18.67 18.45
C ASP A 503 32.55 -19.60 17.93
N ARG A 504 32.39 -20.13 16.72
CA ARG A 504 33.33 -21.04 16.06
C ARG A 504 33.38 -20.85 14.55
N LYS A 505 34.43 -21.43 13.96
CA LYS A 505 34.56 -21.63 12.52
C LYS A 505 33.57 -22.72 12.06
N LEU A 506 33.07 -22.62 10.84
CA LEU A 506 32.07 -23.54 10.29
C LEU A 506 32.72 -24.44 9.23
N GLU A 507 33.34 -25.53 9.68
CA GLU A 507 34.06 -26.46 8.79
C GLU A 507 33.26 -27.75 8.50
N THR A 508 32.29 -28.08 9.36
CA THR A 508 31.47 -29.29 9.25
C THR A 508 29.99 -28.98 9.49
N ASN A 509 29.11 -29.88 9.02
CA ASN A 509 27.67 -29.76 9.29
C ASN A 509 27.39 -29.74 10.82
N GLU A 510 28.19 -30.47 11.61
CA GLU A 510 28.12 -30.45 13.08
C GLU A 510 28.51 -29.09 13.67
N ASP A 511 29.56 -28.44 13.16
CA ASP A 511 29.97 -27.10 13.60
C ASP A 511 28.91 -26.05 13.32
N TYR A 512 28.27 -26.14 12.15
CA TYR A 512 27.15 -25.29 11.78
C TYR A 512 25.99 -25.43 12.77
N MET A 513 25.59 -26.67 13.02
CA MET A 513 24.48 -27.01 13.91
C MET A 513 24.73 -26.59 15.36
N GLN A 514 25.94 -26.81 15.87
CA GLN A 514 26.33 -26.37 17.21
C GLN A 514 26.35 -24.84 17.31
N GLY A 515 26.89 -24.16 16.29
CA GLY A 515 26.90 -22.70 16.22
C GLY A 515 25.47 -22.12 16.23
N MET A 516 24.56 -22.70 15.45
CA MET A 516 23.14 -22.29 15.41
C MET A 516 22.48 -22.50 16.77
N SER A 517 22.70 -23.66 17.41
CA SER A 517 22.18 -23.97 18.75
C SER A 517 22.62 -22.96 19.81
N ASN A 518 23.91 -22.59 19.79
CA ASN A 518 24.49 -21.60 20.71
C ASN A 518 23.86 -20.22 20.49
N LEU A 519 23.79 -19.78 19.23
CA LEU A 519 23.22 -18.48 18.87
C LEU A 519 21.74 -18.38 19.26
N ILE A 520 20.95 -19.42 18.96
CA ILE A 520 19.53 -19.50 19.36
C ILE A 520 19.40 -19.34 20.89
N SER A 521 20.23 -20.07 21.64
CA SER A 521 20.23 -20.02 23.11
C SER A 521 20.62 -18.64 23.65
N GLU A 522 21.49 -17.90 22.96
CA GLU A 522 21.85 -16.53 23.33
C GLU A 522 20.73 -15.53 23.06
N LEU A 523 20.08 -15.61 21.90
CA LEU A 523 18.98 -14.71 21.52
C LEU A 523 17.74 -14.93 22.40
N GLN A 524 17.45 -16.18 22.77
CA GLN A 524 16.34 -16.51 23.67
C GLN A 524 16.50 -15.91 25.07
N LYS A 525 17.73 -15.59 25.52
CA LYS A 525 17.97 -14.93 26.82
C LYS A 525 17.55 -13.46 26.83
N LYS A 526 17.30 -12.85 25.65
CA LYS A 526 16.92 -11.43 25.49
C LYS A 526 15.67 -11.32 24.62
N PRO A 527 14.47 -11.67 25.13
CA PRO A 527 13.26 -11.65 24.33
C PRO A 527 12.81 -10.20 24.08
N ASP A 528 12.98 -9.75 22.85
CA ASP A 528 12.39 -8.54 22.28
C ASP A 528 11.92 -8.83 20.85
N ASP A 529 11.08 -7.97 20.28
CA ASP A 529 10.47 -8.21 18.96
C ASP A 529 11.53 -8.40 17.86
N PHE A 530 12.66 -7.70 17.98
CA PHE A 530 13.77 -7.81 17.04
C PHE A 530 14.45 -9.18 17.14
N ASN A 531 14.71 -9.68 18.34
CA ASN A 531 15.30 -11.01 18.57
C ASN A 531 14.32 -12.13 18.25
N GLN A 532 13.02 -11.94 18.42
CA GLN A 532 12.00 -12.90 17.97
C GLN A 532 12.02 -13.05 16.45
N TYR A 533 12.07 -11.95 15.71
CA TYR A 533 12.22 -11.98 14.26
C TYR A 533 13.53 -12.66 13.83
N ARG A 534 14.66 -12.35 14.49
CA ARG A 534 15.96 -13.02 14.26
C ARG A 534 15.89 -14.53 14.47
N LEU A 535 15.29 -14.97 15.57
CA LEU A 535 15.08 -16.38 15.86
C LEU A 535 14.28 -17.05 14.74
N LYS A 536 13.20 -16.41 14.25
CA LYS A 536 12.44 -16.94 13.10
C LYS A 536 13.30 -17.09 11.85
N LYS A 537 14.16 -16.12 11.53
CA LYS A 537 15.11 -16.25 10.40
C LYS A 537 16.04 -17.46 10.55
N LEU A 538 16.62 -17.65 11.74
CA LEU A 538 17.49 -18.80 12.02
C LEU A 538 16.76 -20.13 11.89
N ALA A 539 15.50 -20.20 12.31
CA ALA A 539 14.67 -21.40 12.15
C ALA A 539 14.41 -21.72 10.67
N PHE A 540 14.04 -20.73 9.86
CA PHE A 540 13.86 -20.90 8.41
C PHE A 540 15.15 -21.35 7.73
N ASN A 541 16.28 -20.79 8.16
CA ASN A 541 17.58 -21.21 7.68
C ASN A 541 17.85 -22.70 7.99
N LEU A 542 17.62 -23.14 9.24
CA LEU A 542 17.76 -24.54 9.64
C LEU A 542 16.83 -25.47 8.85
N PHE A 543 15.59 -25.04 8.55
CA PHE A 543 14.71 -25.80 7.68
C PHE A 543 15.29 -25.93 6.27
N GLY A 544 15.78 -24.85 5.66
CA GLY A 544 16.43 -24.91 4.35
C GLY A 544 17.69 -25.78 4.32
N PHE A 545 18.51 -25.72 5.38
CA PHE A 545 19.65 -26.61 5.58
C PHE A 545 19.22 -28.08 5.67
N SER A 546 18.14 -28.37 6.41
CA SER A 546 17.58 -29.72 6.53
C SER A 546 17.06 -30.26 5.21
N GLU A 547 16.45 -29.41 4.37
CA GLU A 547 15.95 -29.81 3.04
C GLU A 547 17.09 -30.25 2.12
N GLU A 548 18.23 -29.55 2.16
CA GLU A 548 19.41 -29.92 1.37
C GLU A 548 20.06 -31.20 1.90
N ALA A 549 20.11 -31.37 3.23
CA ALA A 549 20.56 -32.62 3.86
C ALA A 549 19.71 -33.83 3.40
N VAL A 550 18.38 -33.70 3.37
CA VAL A 550 17.50 -34.74 2.83
C VAL A 550 17.79 -35.02 1.35
N ARG A 551 18.00 -33.99 0.53
CA ARG A 551 18.35 -34.17 -0.90
C ARG A 551 19.66 -34.92 -1.09
N ALA A 552 20.63 -34.68 -0.21
CA ALA A 552 21.91 -35.38 -0.18
C ALA A 552 21.85 -36.78 0.46
N GLY A 553 20.71 -37.18 1.03
CA GLY A 553 20.52 -38.47 1.68
C GLY A 553 21.00 -38.55 3.13
N ASP A 554 21.34 -37.42 3.75
CA ASP A 554 21.78 -37.32 5.16
C ASP A 554 20.58 -37.06 6.09
N GLN A 555 19.85 -38.14 6.42
CA GLN A 555 18.66 -38.05 7.25
C GLN A 555 18.97 -37.65 8.70
N ASP A 556 20.12 -38.06 9.23
CA ASP A 556 20.51 -37.78 10.62
C ASP A 556 20.75 -36.29 10.83
N VAL A 557 21.46 -35.63 9.89
CA VAL A 557 21.67 -34.17 9.94
C VAL A 557 20.36 -33.41 9.69
N ALA A 558 19.52 -33.89 8.78
CA ALA A 558 18.21 -33.29 8.53
C ALA A 558 17.31 -33.29 9.79
N ASP A 559 17.23 -34.43 10.48
CA ASP A 559 16.39 -34.58 11.67
C ASP A 559 16.87 -33.68 12.82
N GLN A 560 18.19 -33.57 13.00
CA GLN A 560 18.77 -32.65 14.00
C GLN A 560 18.45 -31.17 13.68
N ALA A 561 18.53 -30.78 12.40
CA ALA A 561 18.22 -29.42 11.95
C ALA A 561 16.76 -29.08 12.16
N ILE A 562 15.87 -30.01 11.86
CA ILE A 562 14.43 -29.90 12.11
C ILE A 562 14.15 -29.79 13.62
N GLU A 563 14.80 -30.60 14.46
CA GLU A 563 14.63 -30.53 15.92
C GLU A 563 15.02 -29.16 16.47
N LEU A 564 16.15 -28.61 16.02
CA LEU A 564 16.61 -27.29 16.42
C LEU A 564 15.68 -26.16 15.92
N ALA A 565 15.23 -26.23 14.67
CA ALA A 565 14.31 -25.24 14.10
C ALA A 565 12.95 -25.22 14.83
N ASN A 566 12.42 -26.41 15.16
CA ASN A 566 11.13 -26.59 15.84
C ASN A 566 11.09 -26.02 17.26
N LYS A 567 12.24 -25.72 17.88
CA LYS A 567 12.31 -25.00 19.16
C LYS A 567 11.83 -23.54 19.05
N ILE A 568 11.75 -23.02 17.82
CA ILE A 568 11.40 -21.62 17.53
C ILE A 568 10.15 -21.55 16.67
N VAL A 569 10.16 -22.20 15.50
CA VAL A 569 9.05 -22.18 14.54
C VAL A 569 8.58 -23.61 14.31
N PRO A 570 7.31 -23.93 14.59
CA PRO A 570 6.77 -25.25 14.27
C PRO A 570 6.85 -25.52 12.76
N LYS A 571 7.25 -26.74 12.37
CA LYS A 571 7.34 -27.16 10.97
C LYS A 571 6.07 -26.88 10.16
N LYS A 572 4.89 -26.93 10.78
CA LYS A 572 3.62 -26.59 10.14
C LYS A 572 3.55 -25.10 9.74
N GLU A 573 3.95 -24.19 10.62
CA GLU A 573 3.99 -22.74 10.34
C GLU A 573 4.98 -22.45 9.21
N TYR A 574 6.15 -23.08 9.25
CA TYR A 574 7.14 -23.02 8.18
C TYR A 574 6.54 -23.45 6.83
N GLN A 575 5.90 -24.63 6.79
CA GLN A 575 5.31 -25.17 5.56
C GLN A 575 4.19 -24.26 5.03
N GLU A 576 3.34 -23.74 5.91
CA GLU A 576 2.27 -22.80 5.51
C GLU A 576 2.83 -21.53 4.85
N ILE A 577 3.97 -21.01 5.32
CA ILE A 577 4.64 -19.85 4.70
C ILE A 577 5.27 -20.23 3.36
N VAL A 578 5.96 -21.37 3.28
CA VAL A 578 6.57 -21.85 2.03
C VAL A 578 5.50 -22.10 0.96
N ASP A 579 4.39 -22.76 1.32
CA ASP A 579 3.30 -23.09 0.39
C ASP A 579 2.55 -21.84 -0.10
N ARG A 580 2.55 -20.74 0.67
CA ARG A 580 2.01 -19.45 0.21
C ARG A 580 2.93 -18.74 -0.79
N ARG A 581 4.24 -18.99 -0.69
CA ARG A 581 5.28 -18.25 -1.41
C ARG A 581 5.87 -19.02 -2.59
N PHE A 582 5.53 -20.28 -2.76
CA PHE A 582 5.95 -21.09 -3.90
C PHE A 582 4.77 -21.83 -4.51
N ASP A 583 4.70 -21.83 -5.83
CA ASP A 583 3.76 -22.70 -6.54
C ASP A 583 4.23 -24.17 -6.57
N LYS A 584 3.42 -25.03 -7.18
CA LYS A 584 3.73 -26.47 -7.34
C LYS A 584 4.94 -26.74 -8.23
N GLU A 585 5.33 -25.77 -9.05
CA GLU A 585 6.50 -25.84 -9.93
C GLU A 585 7.76 -25.26 -9.26
N GLY A 586 7.64 -24.70 -8.05
CA GLY A 586 8.74 -24.10 -7.30
C GLY A 586 9.04 -22.65 -7.66
N ASN A 587 8.15 -21.95 -8.38
CA ASN A 587 8.31 -20.52 -8.68
C ASN A 587 7.89 -19.69 -7.47
N PHE A 588 8.67 -18.65 -7.18
CA PHE A 588 8.38 -17.71 -6.09
C PHE A 588 7.18 -16.83 -6.44
N LEU A 589 6.22 -16.74 -5.51
CA LEU A 589 4.96 -16.02 -5.68
C LEU A 589 4.90 -14.76 -4.82
N ILE A 590 4.32 -13.73 -5.41
CA ILE A 590 4.12 -12.43 -4.77
C ILE A 590 2.66 -12.03 -4.88
N THR A 591 2.21 -11.14 -3.99
CA THR A 591 0.87 -10.58 -4.02
C THR A 591 0.94 -9.08 -4.27
N GLU A 592 -0.21 -8.48 -4.59
CA GLU A 592 -0.32 -7.03 -4.70
C GLU A 592 -0.05 -6.31 -3.38
N GLU A 593 -0.34 -6.95 -2.23
CA GLU A 593 -0.02 -6.41 -0.91
C GLU A 593 1.48 -6.29 -0.67
N ASP A 594 2.30 -7.16 -1.29
CA ASP A 594 3.76 -7.07 -1.18
C ASP A 594 4.34 -5.84 -1.93
N LEU A 595 3.53 -5.16 -2.75
CA LEU A 595 3.93 -4.03 -3.60
C LEU A 595 3.36 -2.68 -3.13
N ASN A 596 2.65 -2.65 -2.00
CA ASN A 596 2.07 -1.45 -1.37
C ASN A 596 2.82 -1.09 -0.10
#